data_AF-A0A3M1WL01-F1
#
_entry.id   AF-A0A3M1WL01-F1
#
_cell.length_a   1.000
_cell.length_b   1.000
_cell.length_c   1.000
_cell.angle_alpha   90.00
_cell.angle_beta   90.00
_cell.angle_gamma   90.00
#
_symmetry.space_group_name_H-M   'P 1'
#
loop_
_entity.id
_entity.type
_entity.pdbx_description
1 polymer ?
#
loop_
_entity_poly.entity_id
_entity_poly.type
_entity_poly.pdbx_seq_one_letter_code
_entity_poly.pdbx_strand_id
1 'polypeptide(L)'
;MIARLLYTAFGLLFLAILAFVVWIYRDDKRIRRQFHQALDQLETDYKNFLRRQAVIPHSTEASTEQQLDQLTHEALVLLKTEMETLLTLVENRRGTYVNLKYDGRMFSLLAGKLESYLLKESKSEVIPLKPQEREALYAVLTDIIRSDLQDHILSWRAGEVL
;
A
#
# COMPACT_ATOMS: atom_id res chain seq x y z
N MET A 1 -50.87 -20.43 -17.47
CA MET A 1 -49.62 -20.30 -18.26
C MET A 1 -48.78 -19.10 -17.81
N ILE A 2 -49.38 -17.92 -17.60
CA ILE A 2 -48.72 -16.68 -17.15
C ILE A 2 -48.03 -16.80 -15.77
N ALA A 3 -48.66 -17.47 -14.80
CA ALA A 3 -48.06 -17.66 -13.47
C ALA A 3 -46.73 -18.44 -13.51
N ARG A 4 -46.62 -19.46 -14.38
CA ARG A 4 -45.37 -20.24 -14.53
C ARG A 4 -44.24 -19.42 -15.15
N LEU A 5 -44.55 -18.52 -16.08
CA LEU A 5 -43.59 -17.57 -16.67
C LEU A 5 -43.10 -16.52 -15.67
N LEU A 6 -43.97 -16.08 -14.75
CA LEU A 6 -43.59 -15.16 -13.68
C LEU A 6 -42.62 -15.83 -12.70
N TYR A 7 -42.87 -17.09 -12.29
CA TYR A 7 -41.98 -17.80 -11.37
C TYR A 7 -40.59 -18.07 -11.96
N THR A 8 -40.49 -18.40 -13.26
CA THR A 8 -39.19 -18.53 -13.92
C THR A 8 -38.47 -17.20 -14.07
N ALA A 9 -39.19 -16.11 -14.36
CA ALA A 9 -38.61 -14.77 -14.42
C ALA A 9 -38.08 -14.29 -13.06
N PHE A 10 -38.81 -14.52 -11.96
CA PHE A 10 -38.36 -14.20 -10.61
C PHE A 10 -37.16 -15.07 -10.18
N GLY A 11 -37.14 -16.35 -10.53
CA GLY A 11 -36.00 -17.23 -10.27
C GLY A 11 -34.73 -16.79 -11.00
N LEU A 12 -34.84 -16.36 -12.26
CA LEU A 12 -33.72 -15.83 -13.03
C LEU A 12 -33.24 -14.47 -12.50
N LEU A 13 -34.16 -13.61 -12.07
CA LEU A 13 -33.82 -12.32 -11.47
C LEU A 13 -33.05 -12.50 -10.14
N PHE A 14 -33.48 -13.46 -9.32
CA PHE A 14 -32.80 -13.80 -8.07
C PHE A 14 -31.39 -14.37 -8.32
N LEU A 15 -31.23 -15.25 -9.32
CA LEU A 15 -29.92 -15.76 -9.73
C LEU A 15 -29.01 -14.67 -10.29
N ALA A 16 -29.56 -13.70 -11.04
CA ALA A 16 -28.80 -12.56 -11.55
C ALA A 16 -28.32 -11.65 -10.41
N ILE A 17 -29.16 -11.39 -9.40
CA ILE A 17 -28.78 -10.63 -8.20
C ILE A 17 -27.70 -11.38 -7.42
N LEU A 18 -27.85 -12.70 -7.21
CA LEU A 18 -26.82 -13.52 -6.56
C LEU A 18 -25.50 -13.51 -7.34
N ALA A 19 -25.55 -13.65 -8.66
CA ALA A 19 -24.36 -13.59 -9.51
C ALA A 19 -23.68 -12.21 -9.44
N PHE A 20 -24.47 -11.14 -9.42
CA PHE A 20 -23.97 -9.77 -9.28
C PHE A 20 -23.31 -9.54 -7.90
N VAL A 21 -23.95 -9.99 -6.83
CA VAL A 21 -23.40 -9.94 -5.47
C VAL A 21 -22.08 -10.74 -5.40
N VAL A 22 -22.06 -11.98 -5.90
CA VAL A 22 -20.84 -12.82 -5.93
C VAL A 22 -19.73 -12.20 -6.77
N TRP A 23 -20.07 -11.51 -7.87
CA TRP A 23 -19.09 -10.81 -8.71
C TRP A 23 -18.44 -9.64 -7.98
N ILE A 24 -19.22 -8.80 -7.29
CA ILE A 24 -18.70 -7.70 -6.44
C ILE A 24 -17.79 -8.23 -5.32
N TYR A 25 -18.21 -9.28 -4.61
CA TYR A 25 -17.41 -9.88 -3.52
C TYR A 25 -16.11 -10.53 -3.99
N ARG A 26 -16.06 -11.04 -5.23
CA ARG A 26 -14.84 -11.63 -5.81
C ARG A 26 -13.82 -10.57 -6.18
N ASP A 27 -14.28 -9.42 -6.70
CA ASP A 27 -13.38 -8.34 -7.05
C ASP A 27 -12.69 -7.79 -5.79
N ASP A 28 -13.45 -7.42 -4.74
CA ASP A 28 -12.92 -6.93 -3.44
C ASP A 28 -11.78 -7.81 -2.88
N LYS A 29 -12.00 -9.14 -2.83
CA LYS A 29 -10.96 -10.08 -2.36
C LYS A 29 -9.69 -10.04 -3.19
N ARG A 30 -9.78 -9.85 -4.50
CA ARG A 30 -8.62 -9.75 -5.39
C ARG A 30 -7.89 -8.43 -5.16
N ILE A 31 -8.61 -7.33 -5.02
CA ILE A 31 -8.05 -5.98 -4.75
C ILE A 31 -7.25 -5.99 -3.46
N ARG A 32 -7.89 -6.49 -2.40
CA ARG A 32 -7.28 -6.54 -1.08
C ARG A 32 -5.99 -7.34 -1.11
N ARG A 33 -5.99 -8.49 -1.79
CA ARG A 33 -4.77 -9.28 -1.99
C ARG A 33 -3.69 -8.51 -2.74
N GLN A 34 -4.03 -7.75 -3.78
CA GLN A 34 -3.05 -6.95 -4.52
C GLN A 34 -2.45 -5.83 -3.64
N PHE A 35 -3.26 -5.17 -2.81
CA PHE A 35 -2.76 -4.20 -1.85
C PHE A 35 -1.83 -4.85 -0.82
N HIS A 36 -2.23 -5.99 -0.22
CA HIS A 36 -1.36 -6.71 0.70
C HIS A 36 -0.06 -7.13 0.03
N GLN A 37 -0.12 -7.71 -1.16
CA GLN A 37 1.06 -8.11 -1.91
C GLN A 37 2.00 -6.93 -2.18
N ALA A 38 1.46 -5.77 -2.56
CA ALA A 38 2.27 -4.58 -2.80
C ALA A 38 2.87 -4.02 -1.49
N LEU A 39 2.13 -4.01 -0.38
CA LEU A 39 2.66 -3.59 0.92
C LEU A 39 3.72 -4.57 1.46
N ASP A 40 3.48 -5.88 1.35
CA ASP A 40 4.41 -6.94 1.76
C ASP A 40 5.70 -6.88 0.93
N GLN A 41 5.58 -6.60 -0.38
CA GLN A 41 6.72 -6.44 -1.28
C GLN A 41 7.52 -5.18 -0.92
N LEU A 42 6.84 -4.06 -0.68
CA LEU A 42 7.45 -2.81 -0.22
C LEU A 42 8.23 -3.03 1.09
N GLU A 43 7.67 -3.78 2.04
CA GLU A 43 8.36 -4.16 3.28
C GLU A 43 9.56 -5.09 3.04
N THR A 44 9.42 -6.04 2.11
CA THR A 44 10.49 -6.98 1.77
C THR A 44 11.67 -6.28 1.10
N ASP A 45 11.40 -5.39 0.14
CA ASP A 45 12.43 -4.65 -0.59
C ASP A 45 13.18 -3.68 0.31
N TYR A 46 12.45 -3.02 1.22
CA TYR A 46 13.07 -2.17 2.22
C TYR A 46 13.96 -2.97 3.20
N LYS A 47 13.49 -4.10 3.72
CA LYS A 47 14.31 -4.97 4.59
C LYS A 47 15.55 -5.49 3.86
N ASN A 48 15.42 -5.83 2.58
CA ASN A 48 16.56 -6.24 1.76
C ASN A 48 17.54 -5.09 1.55
N PHE A 49 17.06 -3.86 1.39
CA PHE A 49 17.89 -2.66 1.36
C PHE A 49 18.67 -2.51 2.67
N LEU A 50 18.00 -2.53 3.84
CA LEU A 50 18.65 -2.43 5.14
C LEU A 50 19.74 -3.49 5.34
N ARG A 51 19.44 -4.75 4.98
CA ARG A 51 20.42 -5.85 5.06
C ARG A 51 21.65 -5.62 4.20
N ARG A 52 21.51 -5.00 3.02
CA ARG A 52 22.65 -4.67 2.15
C ARG A 52 23.47 -3.54 2.76
N GLN A 53 22.82 -2.53 3.34
CA GLN A 53 23.50 -1.38 3.94
C GLN A 53 24.24 -1.75 5.22
N ALA A 54 23.68 -2.63 6.05
CA ALA A 54 24.30 -3.09 7.30
C ALA A 54 25.67 -3.77 7.12
N VAL A 55 25.99 -4.28 5.93
CA VAL A 55 27.27 -4.94 5.62
C VAL A 55 28.32 -3.93 5.11
N ILE A 56 27.90 -2.74 4.70
CA ILE A 56 28.79 -1.73 4.15
C ILE A 56 29.39 -0.93 5.32
N PRO A 57 30.73 -0.87 5.44
CA PRO A 57 31.35 -0.05 6.47
C PRO A 57 30.99 1.43 6.24
N HIS A 58 30.21 1.98 7.16
CA HIS A 58 29.83 3.39 7.11
C HIS A 58 31.01 4.24 7.57
N SER A 59 31.66 4.90 6.60
CA SER A 59 32.76 5.83 6.86
C SER A 59 32.33 6.89 7.87
N THR A 60 33.17 7.12 8.88
CA THR A 60 33.02 8.17 9.90
C THR A 60 33.09 9.59 9.35
N GLU A 61 33.41 9.78 8.07
CA GLU A 61 33.65 11.10 7.47
C GLU A 61 32.36 11.81 7.01
N ALA A 62 31.29 11.07 6.69
CA ALA A 62 30.00 11.67 6.33
C ALA A 62 29.21 12.06 7.59
N SER A 63 28.57 13.24 7.56
CA SER A 63 27.67 13.61 8.65
C SER A 63 26.46 12.66 8.68
N THR A 64 25.95 12.37 9.88
CA THR A 64 24.78 11.49 10.05
C THR A 64 23.61 11.96 9.19
N GLU A 65 23.43 13.27 9.06
CA GLU A 65 22.36 13.86 8.26
C GLU A 65 22.55 13.61 6.76
N GLN A 66 23.77 13.78 6.23
CA GLN A 66 24.06 13.52 4.82
C GLN A 66 23.87 12.03 4.47
N GLN A 67 24.28 11.15 5.38
CA GLN A 67 24.09 9.71 5.21
C GLN A 67 22.60 9.33 5.28
N LEU A 68 21.84 9.93 6.19
CA LEU A 68 20.39 9.72 6.31
C LEU A 68 19.67 10.18 5.05
N ASP A 69 19.98 11.38 4.53
CA ASP A 69 19.39 11.91 3.31
C ASP A 69 19.69 11.02 2.10
N GLN A 70 20.95 10.58 1.95
CA GLN A 70 21.35 9.69 0.87
C GLN A 70 20.61 8.35 0.94
N LEU A 71 20.63 7.67 2.09
CA LEU A 71 20.00 6.36 2.25
C LEU A 71 18.47 6.45 2.11
N THR A 72 17.86 7.54 2.58
CA THR A 72 16.43 7.80 2.39
C THR A 72 16.13 7.93 0.90
N HIS A 73 16.94 8.68 0.15
CA HIS A 73 16.76 8.83 -1.29
C HIS A 73 16.90 7.48 -2.02
N GLU A 74 17.94 6.71 -1.73
CA GLU A 74 18.16 5.39 -2.34
C GLU A 74 17.02 4.42 -2.05
N ALA A 75 16.54 4.38 -0.81
CA ALA A 75 15.38 3.58 -0.41
C ALA A 75 14.11 4.01 -1.16
N LEU A 76 13.84 5.31 -1.27
CA LEU A 76 12.67 5.82 -1.99
C LEU A 76 12.73 5.49 -3.49
N VAL A 77 13.90 5.54 -4.12
CA VAL A 77 14.08 5.15 -5.52
C VAL A 77 13.76 3.66 -5.71
N LEU A 78 14.21 2.81 -4.79
CA LEU A 78 13.92 1.37 -4.81
C LEU A 78 12.42 1.10 -4.69
N LEU A 79 11.76 1.73 -3.72
CA LEU A 79 10.35 1.46 -3.36
C LEU A 79 9.33 2.18 -4.26
N LYS A 80 9.79 2.99 -5.21
CA LYS A 80 8.93 3.80 -6.07
C LYS A 80 7.95 2.94 -6.88
N THR A 81 8.39 1.78 -7.35
CA THR A 81 7.57 0.90 -8.20
C THR A 81 6.36 0.35 -7.44
N GLU A 82 6.60 -0.13 -6.23
CA GLU A 82 5.58 -0.67 -5.33
C GLU A 82 4.65 0.46 -4.87
N MET A 83 5.20 1.64 -4.61
CA MET A 83 4.41 2.82 -4.26
C MET A 83 3.48 3.26 -5.39
N GLU A 84 3.96 3.35 -6.64
CA GLU A 84 3.10 3.65 -7.80
C GLU A 84 2.04 2.55 -8.04
N THR A 85 2.37 1.30 -7.75
CA THR A 85 1.38 0.19 -7.79
C THR A 85 0.27 0.42 -6.76
N LEU A 86 0.61 0.82 -5.53
CA LEU A 86 -0.36 1.15 -4.49
C LEU A 86 -1.24 2.35 -4.88
N LEU A 87 -0.65 3.41 -5.44
CA LEU A 87 -1.40 4.58 -5.91
C LEU A 87 -2.37 4.21 -7.04
N THR A 88 -1.90 3.43 -8.01
CA THR A 88 -2.71 2.93 -9.12
C THR A 88 -3.86 2.05 -8.62
N LEU A 89 -3.62 1.26 -7.57
CA LEU A 89 -4.64 0.45 -6.92
C LEU A 89 -5.64 1.31 -6.12
N VAL A 90 -5.32 2.52 -5.70
CA VAL A 90 -6.30 3.45 -5.10
C VAL A 90 -7.17 4.05 -6.20
N GLU A 91 -6.54 4.63 -7.23
CA GLU A 91 -7.22 5.37 -8.30
C GLU A 91 -8.16 4.51 -9.15
N ASN A 92 -7.87 3.21 -9.30
CA ASN A 92 -8.66 2.32 -10.13
C ASN A 92 -9.84 1.66 -9.40
N ARG A 93 -10.13 2.04 -8.14
CA ARG A 93 -11.13 1.34 -7.32
C ARG A 93 -12.40 2.15 -7.12
N ARG A 94 -13.33 1.94 -8.06
CA ARG A 94 -14.73 2.35 -7.96
C ARG A 94 -15.44 1.64 -6.81
N GLY A 95 -16.07 2.42 -5.93
CA GLY A 95 -17.20 1.96 -5.10
C GLY A 95 -16.96 0.71 -4.24
N THR A 96 -15.71 0.31 -4.06
CA THR A 96 -15.36 -0.93 -3.36
C THR A 96 -14.75 -0.55 -2.03
N TYR A 97 -15.47 -0.87 -0.96
CA TYR A 97 -14.93 -0.78 0.39
C TYR A 97 -13.86 -1.87 0.54
N VAL A 98 -12.59 -1.47 0.48
CA VAL A 98 -11.47 -2.36 0.74
C VAL A 98 -10.98 -2.09 2.16
N ASN A 99 -11.27 -3.00 3.07
CA ASN A 99 -10.67 -2.97 4.39
C ASN A 99 -9.29 -3.63 4.33
N LEU A 100 -8.24 -2.82 4.42
CA LEU A 100 -6.89 -3.30 4.22
C LEU A 100 -6.37 -4.14 5.39
N LYS A 101 -6.82 -3.93 6.64
CA LYS A 101 -6.31 -4.61 7.86
C LYS A 101 -4.86 -5.12 7.70
N TYR A 102 -3.93 -4.21 7.44
CA TYR A 102 -2.54 -4.58 7.21
C TYR A 102 -1.89 -4.91 8.56
N ASP A 103 -1.42 -6.16 8.70
CA ASP A 103 -0.81 -6.67 9.93
C ASP A 103 0.71 -6.36 10.01
N GLY A 104 1.31 -5.83 8.94
CA GLY A 104 2.72 -5.48 8.94
C GLY A 104 3.01 -4.26 9.82
N ARG A 105 4.14 -4.30 10.53
CA ARG A 105 4.47 -3.30 11.55
C ARG A 105 4.95 -1.99 10.95
N MET A 106 5.78 -2.06 9.91
CA MET A 106 6.52 -0.91 9.41
C MET A 106 5.62 0.06 8.62
N PHE A 107 4.85 -0.45 7.66
CA PHE A 107 4.02 0.37 6.79
C PHE A 107 2.55 0.45 7.23
N SER A 108 2.26 0.19 8.50
CA SER A 108 0.90 0.27 9.08
C SER A 108 0.27 1.67 8.91
N LEU A 109 1.06 2.73 9.12
CA LEU A 109 0.61 4.11 8.93
C LEU A 109 0.29 4.42 7.46
N LEU A 110 1.12 3.92 6.53
CA LEU A 110 0.90 4.06 5.10
C LEU A 110 -0.38 3.31 4.67
N ALA A 111 -0.55 2.07 5.14
CA ALA A 111 -1.75 1.27 4.90
C ALA A 111 -3.02 1.96 5.41
N GLY A 112 -2.98 2.55 6.61
CA GLY A 112 -4.09 3.32 7.15
C GLY A 112 -4.45 4.55 6.31
N LYS A 113 -3.45 5.27 5.78
CA LYS A 113 -3.72 6.39 4.85
C LYS A 113 -4.31 5.91 3.52
N LEU A 114 -3.79 4.83 2.94
CA LEU A 114 -4.36 4.23 1.71
C LEU A 114 -5.81 3.82 1.93
N GLU A 115 -6.12 3.20 3.07
CA GLU A 115 -7.50 2.85 3.44
C GLU A 115 -8.40 4.09 3.52
N SER A 116 -7.91 5.18 4.12
CA SER A 116 -8.69 6.43 4.19
C SER A 116 -9.06 7.01 2.82
N TYR A 117 -8.17 6.89 1.82
CA TYR A 117 -8.45 7.31 0.46
C TYR A 117 -9.45 6.39 -0.25
N LEU A 118 -9.32 5.08 -0.07
CA LEU A 118 -10.29 4.10 -0.57
C LEU A 118 -11.71 4.35 0.00
N LEU A 119 -11.81 4.73 1.27
CA LEU A 119 -13.08 5.09 1.91
C LEU A 119 -13.69 6.36 1.32
N LYS A 120 -12.85 7.37 1.05
CA LYS A 120 -13.28 8.64 0.45
C LYS A 120 -13.79 8.43 -0.99
N GLU A 121 -13.06 7.66 -1.80
CA GLU A 121 -13.42 7.38 -3.20
C GLU A 121 -14.58 6.40 -3.36
N SER A 122 -14.84 5.53 -2.39
CA SER A 122 -16.04 4.68 -2.40
C SER A 122 -17.37 5.45 -2.44
N LYS A 123 -17.35 6.76 -2.14
CA LYS A 123 -18.51 7.65 -2.04
C LYS A 123 -18.67 8.64 -3.21
N SER A 124 -17.71 8.71 -4.14
CA SER A 124 -17.79 9.62 -5.30
C SER A 124 -17.55 8.88 -6.63
N GLU A 125 -17.89 9.53 -7.75
CA GLU A 125 -17.39 9.11 -9.06
C GLU A 125 -15.85 9.09 -9.05
N VAL A 126 -15.22 8.31 -9.94
CA VAL A 126 -13.75 8.16 -10.00
C VAL A 126 -13.11 9.53 -10.13
N ILE A 127 -12.46 9.98 -9.06
CA ILE A 127 -11.63 11.18 -9.08
C ILE A 127 -10.22 10.67 -8.90
N PRO A 128 -9.33 10.81 -9.89
CA PRO A 128 -7.93 10.44 -9.71
C PRO A 128 -7.36 11.19 -8.50
N LEU A 129 -6.46 10.54 -7.76
CA LEU A 129 -5.78 11.17 -6.62
C LEU A 129 -5.19 12.50 -7.08
N LYS A 130 -5.51 13.56 -6.33
CA LYS A 130 -4.92 14.87 -6.61
C LYS A 130 -3.39 14.76 -6.44
N PRO A 131 -2.60 15.56 -7.17
CA PRO A 131 -1.14 15.61 -6.98
C PRO A 131 -0.75 15.76 -5.51
N GLN A 132 -1.49 16.58 -4.76
CA GLN A 132 -1.31 16.80 -3.32
C GLN A 132 -1.54 15.54 -2.47
N GLU A 133 -2.48 14.67 -2.85
CA GLU A 133 -2.78 13.42 -2.14
C GLU A 133 -1.69 12.37 -2.41
N ARG A 134 -1.19 12.33 -3.65
CA ARG A 134 -0.02 11.52 -4.03
C ARG A 134 1.24 11.97 -3.26
N GLU A 135 1.53 13.26 -3.24
CA GLU A 135 2.64 13.85 -2.48
C GLU A 135 2.52 13.56 -0.98
N ALA A 136 1.32 13.65 -0.41
CA ALA A 136 1.09 13.33 1.00
C ALA A 136 1.35 11.85 1.34
N LEU A 137 1.10 10.92 0.41
CA LEU A 137 1.41 9.51 0.59
C LEU A 137 2.91 9.24 0.49
N TYR A 138 3.60 9.89 -0.47
CA TYR A 138 5.06 9.84 -0.57
C TYR A 138 5.76 10.46 0.64
N ALA A 139 5.21 11.55 1.20
CA ALA A 139 5.72 12.15 2.43
C ALA A 139 5.64 11.17 3.60
N VAL A 140 4.53 10.44 3.76
CA VAL A 140 4.43 9.40 4.80
C VAL A 140 5.42 8.27 4.60
N LEU A 141 5.58 7.80 3.37
CA LEU A 141 6.59 6.79 3.06
C LEU A 141 7.99 7.28 3.43
N THR A 142 8.29 8.53 3.10
CA THR A 142 9.57 9.19 3.42
C THR A 142 9.79 9.29 4.92
N ASP A 143 8.79 9.74 5.68
CA ASP A 143 8.88 9.89 7.13
C ASP A 143 9.12 8.54 7.83
N ILE A 144 8.40 7.49 7.41
CA ILE A 144 8.58 6.13 7.93
C ILE A 144 10.01 5.65 7.69
N ILE A 145 10.50 5.78 6.44
CA ILE A 145 11.85 5.33 6.06
C ILE A 145 12.92 6.14 6.79
N ARG A 146 12.78 7.46 6.85
CA ARG A 146 13.76 8.34 7.49
C ARG A 146 13.85 8.04 8.99
N SER A 147 12.71 7.85 9.66
CA SER A 147 12.69 7.50 11.08
C SER A 147 13.40 6.17 11.34
N ASP A 148 13.10 5.14 10.55
CA ASP A 148 13.68 3.81 10.73
C ASP A 148 15.18 3.78 10.38
N LEU A 149 15.59 4.48 9.32
CA LEU A 149 17.01 4.62 8.96
C LEU A 149 17.79 5.39 10.01
N GLN A 150 17.20 6.39 10.65
CA GLN A 150 17.87 7.14 11.72
C GLN A 150 18.23 6.20 12.87
N ASP A 151 17.31 5.33 13.29
CA ASP A 151 17.56 4.34 14.34
C ASP A 151 18.65 3.34 13.92
N HIS A 152 18.62 2.87 12.67
CA HIS A 152 19.63 1.96 12.13
C HIS A 152 21.02 2.58 11.96
N ILE A 153 21.13 3.83 11.52
CA ILE A 153 22.42 4.52 11.41
C ILE A 153 23.06 4.69 12.79
N LEU A 154 22.26 4.98 13.80
CA LEU A 154 22.73 5.05 15.19
C LEU A 154 23.24 3.69 15.67
N SER A 155 22.50 2.60 15.41
CA SER A 155 22.93 1.24 15.80
C SER A 155 24.21 0.81 15.07
N TRP A 156 24.31 1.07 13.76
CA TRP A 156 25.49 0.72 12.98
C TRP A 156 26.74 1.48 13.46
N ARG A 157 26.61 2.75 13.84
CA ARG A 157 27.72 3.54 14.41
C ARG A 157 28.14 3.06 15.80
N ALA A 158 27.20 2.54 16.59
CA ALA A 158 27.49 1.94 17.90
C ALA A 158 28.20 0.57 17.78
N GLY A 159 28.32 0.01 16.58
CA GLY A 159 28.86 -1.34 16.36
C GLY A 159 27.88 -2.45 16.75
N GLU A 160 26.61 -2.10 16.95
CA GLU A 160 25.53 -3.06 17.19
C GLU A 160 25.11 -3.63 15.84
N VAL A 161 25.54 -4.87 15.56
CA VAL A 161 25.10 -5.62 14.39
C VAL A 161 23.72 -6.21 14.70
N LEU A 162 22.76 -5.91 13.82
CA LEU A 162 21.37 -6.40 13.85
C LEU A 162 21.26 -7.92 13.99
#